data_AF-A0A496X5F5-F1
#
_entry.id   AF-A0A496X5F5-F1
#
_cell.length_a   1.000
_cell.length_b   1.000
_cell.length_c   1.000
_cell.angle_alpha   90.00
_cell.angle_beta   90.00
_cell.angle_gamma   90.00
#
_symmetry.space_group_name_H-M   'P 1'
#
loop_
_entity.id
_entity.type
_entity.pdbx_description
1 polymer ?
#
loop_
_entity_poly.entity_id
_entity_poly.type
_entity_poly.pdbx_seq_one_letter_code
_entity_poly.pdbx_strand_id
1 'polypeptide(L)'
;MLAILAATPDRTGVRDYIYVMDLAEGHVHVRGNLLEGSGEECSVWNLGTGNGYSVLQVISAFEAASARAVPYQIAGRRPGDMPLAGQIRRKQVVS
;
A
#
# COMPACT_ATOMS: atom_id res chain seq x y z
N MET A 1 21.77 -2.21 23.08
CA MET A 1 22.51 -3.01 22.08
C MET A 1 21.91 -4.41 22.18
N LEU A 2 21.01 -4.91 21.32
CA LEU A 2 20.74 -4.75 19.90
C LEU A 2 19.21 -4.91 19.63
N ALA A 3 18.79 -4.53 18.41
CA ALA A 3 17.65 -5.05 17.64
C ALA A 3 16.22 -4.49 17.89
N ILE A 4 15.94 -3.26 17.42
CA ILE A 4 14.67 -2.92 16.72
C ILE A 4 14.96 -1.82 15.68
N LEU A 5 15.46 -2.20 14.50
CA LEU A 5 15.45 -1.35 13.30
C LEU A 5 14.90 -2.20 12.14
N ALA A 6 13.59 -2.43 12.12
CA ALA A 6 12.92 -2.75 10.87
C ALA A 6 12.54 -1.44 10.18
N ALA A 7 13.57 -0.66 9.84
CA ALA A 7 13.45 0.45 8.91
C ALA A 7 13.52 -0.14 7.51
N THR A 8 12.75 0.40 6.56
CA THR A 8 13.09 0.17 5.16
C THR A 8 14.56 0.51 4.92
N PRO A 9 15.26 -0.21 4.01
CA PRO A 9 16.67 0.03 3.75
C PRO A 9 16.97 1.51 3.43
N ASP A 10 16.03 2.21 2.79
CA ASP A 10 16.16 3.61 2.41
C ASP A 10 15.56 4.64 3.39
N ARG A 11 14.92 4.17 4.48
CA ARG A 11 14.29 5.02 5.52
C ARG A 11 13.20 5.97 5.02
N THR A 12 12.68 5.76 3.82
CA THR A 12 11.48 6.47 3.32
C THR A 12 10.20 5.71 3.66
N GLY A 13 9.06 6.39 3.59
CA GLY A 13 7.76 5.78 3.91
C GLY A 13 7.44 4.60 3.01
N VAL A 14 6.81 3.56 3.56
CA VAL A 14 6.30 2.40 2.83
C VAL A 14 4.80 2.47 2.70
N ARG A 15 4.29 2.17 1.51
CA ARG A 15 2.85 2.03 1.26
C ARG A 15 2.60 0.84 0.33
N ASP A 16 1.41 0.25 0.46
CA ASP A 16 0.88 -0.72 -0.49
C ASP A 16 0.19 0.07 -1.62
N TYR A 17 0.78 0.05 -2.81
CA TYR A 17 0.28 0.77 -3.97
C TYR A 17 -0.55 -0.18 -4.84
N ILE A 18 -1.84 0.13 -4.98
CA ILE A 18 -2.79 -0.62 -5.81
C ILE A 18 -3.07 0.13 -7.12
N TYR A 19 -3.18 -0.59 -8.23
CA TYR A 19 -3.57 0.00 -9.50
C TYR A 19 -5.03 0.44 -9.44
N VAL A 20 -5.34 1.62 -9.98
CA VAL A 20 -6.66 2.24 -9.82
C VAL A 20 -7.79 1.40 -10.43
N MET A 21 -7.51 0.62 -11.49
CA MET A 21 -8.51 -0.24 -12.10
C MET A 21 -8.83 -1.46 -11.23
N ASP A 22 -7.84 -2.06 -10.55
CA ASP A 22 -8.07 -3.16 -9.61
C ASP A 22 -8.98 -2.72 -8.45
N LEU A 23 -8.77 -1.48 -7.98
CA LEU A 23 -9.65 -0.88 -6.97
C LEU A 23 -11.09 -0.70 -7.51
N ALA A 24 -11.24 -0.23 -8.75
CA ALA A 24 -12.55 -0.07 -9.38
C ALA A 24 -13.26 -1.42 -9.58
N GLU A 25 -12.55 -2.44 -10.05
CA GLU A 25 -13.05 -3.80 -10.18
C GLU A 25 -13.46 -4.38 -8.81
N GLY A 26 -12.69 -4.10 -7.76
CA GLY A 26 -13.05 -4.48 -6.39
C GLY A 26 -14.42 -3.93 -5.96
N HIS A 27 -14.74 -2.67 -6.30
CA HIS A 27 -16.07 -2.10 -6.02
C HIS A 27 -17.19 -2.80 -6.79
N VAL A 28 -16.94 -3.20 -8.05
CA VAL A 28 -17.92 -3.93 -8.86
C VAL A 28 -18.19 -5.32 -8.29
N HIS A 29 -17.15 -6.03 -7.83
CA HIS A 29 -17.27 -7.35 -7.21
C HIS A 29 -18.05 -7.29 -5.89
N VAL A 30 -17.74 -6.33 -5.01
CA VAL A 30 -18.46 -6.14 -3.74
C VAL A 30 -19.94 -5.92 -3.99
N ARG A 31 -20.30 -5.12 -4.99
CA ARG A 31 -21.70 -4.91 -5.38
C ARG A 31 -22.38 -6.21 -5.82
N GLY A 32 -21.71 -7.04 -6.62
CA GLY A 32 -22.24 -8.35 -7.03
C GLY A 32 -22.57 -9.23 -5.83
N ASN A 33 -21.61 -9.37 -4.90
CA ASN A 33 -21.78 -10.17 -3.69
C ASN A 33 -22.94 -9.67 -2.80
N LEU A 34 -23.15 -8.35 -2.71
CA LEU A 34 -24.23 -7.77 -1.92
C LEU A 34 -25.60 -8.00 -2.56
N LEU A 35 -25.69 -7.94 -3.89
CA LEU A 35 -26.95 -8.10 -4.64
C LEU A 35 -27.39 -9.57 -4.76
N GLU A 36 -26.45 -10.51 -4.77
CA GLU A 36 -26.72 -11.95 -4.85
C GLU A 36 -27.12 -12.56 -3.48
N GLY A 37 -27.20 -11.74 -2.42
CA GLY A 37 -27.65 -12.17 -1.08
C GLY A 37 -26.67 -13.10 -0.37
N SER A 38 -25.43 -13.19 -0.84
CA SER A 38 -24.37 -14.05 -0.29
C SER A 38 -23.48 -13.33 0.73
N GLY A 39 -23.65 -12.02 0.93
CA GLY A 39 -22.88 -11.20 1.87
C GLY A 39 -23.62 -10.85 3.18
N GLU A 40 -22.86 -10.52 4.23
CA GLU A 40 -23.41 -9.90 5.45
C GLU A 40 -23.93 -8.48 5.13
N GLU A 41 -24.90 -7.98 5.90
CA GLU A 41 -25.46 -6.61 5.73
C GLU A 41 -24.39 -5.51 5.81
N CYS A 42 -23.27 -5.79 6.49
CA CYS A 42 -22.11 -4.90 6.58
C CYS A 42 -20.83 -5.72 6.66
N SER A 43 -19.98 -5.63 5.63
CA SER A 43 -18.67 -6.26 5.60
C SER A 43 -17.60 -5.23 5.26
N VAL A 44 -16.38 -5.44 5.79
CA VAL A 44 -15.24 -4.54 5.63
C VAL A 44 -14.12 -5.29 4.92
N TRP A 45 -13.66 -4.76 3.79
CA TRP A 45 -12.57 -5.32 3.02
C TRP A 45 -11.42 -4.32 2.87
N ASN A 46 -10.19 -4.80 3.10
CA ASN A 46 -8.99 -4.07 2.73
C ASN A 46 -8.64 -4.44 1.29
N LEU A 47 -8.54 -3.45 0.42
CA LEU A 47 -8.10 -3.63 -0.97
C LEU A 47 -6.67 -3.12 -1.12
N GLY A 48 -5.75 -4.02 -1.42
CA GLY A 48 -4.33 -3.75 -1.58
C GLY A 48 -3.65 -4.94 -2.26
N THR A 49 -2.39 -4.76 -2.67
CA THR A 49 -1.61 -5.82 -3.31
C THR A 49 -0.93 -6.75 -2.30
N GLY A 50 -0.86 -6.31 -1.04
CA GLY A 50 -0.08 -6.97 0.02
C GLY A 50 1.43 -6.70 -0.06
N ASN A 51 1.88 -5.95 -1.07
CA ASN A 51 3.29 -5.63 -1.29
C ASN A 51 3.55 -4.16 -0.96
N GLY A 52 4.45 -3.93 0.00
CA GLY A 52 4.88 -2.59 0.37
C GLY A 52 6.04 -2.10 -0.48
N TYR A 53 5.93 -0.89 -1.01
CA TYR A 53 7.01 -0.19 -1.71
C TYR A 53 7.38 1.11 -0.99
N SER A 54 8.67 1.41 -0.95
CA SER A 54 9.19 2.68 -0.44
C SER A 54 8.99 3.82 -1.43
N VAL A 55 9.10 5.06 -0.98
CA VAL A 55 9.05 6.24 -1.85
C VAL A 55 10.12 6.16 -2.94
N LEU A 56 11.35 5.75 -2.60
CA LEU A 56 12.43 5.66 -3.58
C LEU A 56 12.21 4.54 -4.59
N GLN A 57 11.64 3.40 -4.17
CA GLN A 57 11.29 2.32 -5.10
C GLN A 57 10.24 2.77 -6.13
N VAL A 58 9.26 3.58 -5.71
CA VAL A 58 8.24 4.15 -6.60
C VAL A 58 8.85 5.13 -7.59
N ILE A 59 9.76 6.00 -7.13
CA ILE A 59 10.50 6.91 -8.02
C ILE A 59 11.27 6.11 -9.08
N SER A 60 12.05 5.10 -8.67
CA SER A 60 12.81 4.26 -9.59
C SER A 60 11.91 3.53 -10.60
N ALA A 61 10.76 3.01 -10.16
CA ALA A 61 9.79 2.36 -11.04
C ALA A 61 9.20 3.35 -12.06
N PHE A 62 8.91 4.57 -11.64
CA PHE A 62 8.41 5.63 -12.53
C PHE A 62 9.46 6.06 -13.55
N GLU A 63 10.73 6.23 -13.14
CA GLU A 63 11.83 6.56 -14.05
C GLU A 63 11.99 5.47 -15.13
N ALA A 64 11.95 4.19 -14.72
CA ALA A 64 12.02 3.07 -15.65
C ALA A 64 10.85 3.04 -16.63
N ALA A 65 9.62 3.29 -16.16
CA ALA A 65 8.42 3.28 -17.00
C ALA A 65 8.33 4.49 -17.94
N SER A 66 8.81 5.66 -17.51
CA SER A 66 8.72 6.90 -18.27
C SER A 66 9.96 7.19 -19.13
N ALA A 67 11.06 6.47 -18.92
CA ALA A 67 12.39 6.74 -19.49
C ALA A 67 12.87 8.19 -19.23
N ARG A 68 12.44 8.80 -18.13
CA ARG A 68 12.76 10.17 -17.75
C ARG A 68 13.22 10.21 -16.31
N ALA A 69 14.24 11.01 -16.04
CA ALA A 69 14.68 11.28 -14.67
C ALA A 69 13.59 12.04 -13.90
N VAL A 70 13.40 11.69 -12.63
CA VAL A 70 12.47 12.33 -11.71
C VAL A 70 13.29 13.06 -10.64
N PRO A 71 13.50 14.38 -10.78
CA PRO A 71 14.25 15.13 -9.77
C PRO A 71 13.45 15.19 -8.46
N TYR A 72 14.12 14.90 -7.35
CA TYR A 72 13.54 14.98 -6.01
C TYR A 72 14.56 15.53 -5.01
N GLN A 73 14.06 15.97 -3.85
CA GLN A 73 14.88 16.38 -2.71
C GLN A 73 14.38 15.69 -1.44
N ILE A 74 15.30 15.26 -0.59
CA ILE A 74 14.93 14.71 0.72
C ILE A 74 14.48 15.86 1.62
N ALA A 75 13.24 15.83 2.05
CA ALA A 75 12.65 16.79 2.98
C ALA A 75 12.35 16.13 4.34
N GLY A 76 12.02 16.95 5.33
CA GLY A 76 11.55 16.48 6.63
C GLY A 76 10.25 15.66 6.51
N ARG A 77 9.93 14.90 7.56
CA ARG A 77 8.69 14.09 7.59
C ARG A 77 7.45 14.99 7.55
N ARG A 78 6.43 14.55 6.82
CA ARG A 78 5.13 15.21 6.83
C ARG A 78 4.42 14.93 8.17
N PRO A 79 3.85 15.93 8.85
CA PRO A 79 3.02 15.68 10.03
C PRO A 79 1.89 14.69 9.70
N GLY A 80 1.70 13.69 10.57
CA GLY A 80 0.71 12.63 10.38
C GLY A 80 1.21 11.39 9.62
N ASP A 81 2.44 11.41 9.07
CA ASP A 81 3.03 10.18 8.53
C ASP A 81 3.32 9.17 9.63
N MET A 82 2.81 7.94 9.45
CA MET A 82 3.13 6.81 10.32
C MET A 82 4.65 6.54 10.36
N PRO A 83 5.21 6.15 11.51
CA PRO A 83 6.62 5.75 11.61
C PRO A 83 6.96 4.62 10.64
N LEU A 84 8.26 4.52 10.30
CA LEU A 84 8.82 3.43 9.48
C LEU A 84 8.27 2.08 9.97
N ALA A 85 7.79 1.27 9.01
CA ALA A 85 6.88 0.15 9.21
C ALA A 85 7.27 -0.78 10.38
N GLY A 86 6.73 -0.50 11.57
CA GLY A 86 6.65 -1.47 12.64
C GLY A 86 5.51 -2.43 12.34
N GLN A 87 5.85 -3.66 11.97
CA GLN A 87 4.97 -4.84 11.81
C GLN A 87 3.46 -4.53 11.75
N ILE A 88 2.96 -4.20 10.55
CA ILE A 88 1.52 -4.28 10.29
C ILE A 88 1.16 -5.77 10.40
N ARG A 89 0.54 -6.15 11.52
CA ARG A 89 0.04 -7.53 11.70
C ARG A 89 -0.91 -7.82 10.54
N ARG A 90 -0.55 -8.77 9.68
CA ARG A 90 -1.45 -9.32 8.68
C ARG A 90 -2.69 -9.83 9.42
N LYS A 91 -3.81 -9.13 9.34
CA LYS A 91 -5.10 -9.81 9.51
C LYS A 91 -5.24 -10.70 8.28
N GLN A 92 -5.06 -12.00 8.48
CA GLN A 92 -5.45 -13.01 7.50
C GLN A 92 -6.86 -12.67 7.01
N VAL A 93 -6.99 -12.41 5.71
CA VAL A 93 -8.27 -12.56 5.02
C VAL A 93 -8.39 -14.06 4.80
N VAL A 94 -9.22 -14.70 5.63
CA VAL A 94 -9.69 -16.07 5.39
C VAL A 94 -10.78 -15.93 4.34
N SER A 95 -10.55 -16.51 3.16
CA SER A 95 -11.61 -16.87 2.22
C SER A 95 -12.36 -18.09 2.74
#